data_AF-A0A485C4U2-F1
#
_entry.id   AF-A0A485C4U2-F1
#
_cell.length_a   1.000
_cell.length_b   1.000
_cell.length_c   1.000
_cell.angle_alpha   90.00
_cell.angle_beta   90.00
_cell.angle_gamma   90.00
#
_symmetry.space_group_name_H-M   'P 1'
#
loop_
_entity.id
_entity.type
_entity.pdbx_description
1 polymer ?
#
loop_
_entity_poly.entity_id
_entity_poly.type
_entity_poly.pdbx_seq_one_letter_code
_entity_poly.pdbx_strand_id
1 'polypeptide(L)' 'MPRFLEFFKASGFRGGFEDKGRFKAFVQDIPVYLIVHDNPGLLGSGAHLRQTLGQIL' A
#
# COMPACT_ATOMS: atom_id res chain seq x y z
N MET A 1 -13.46 -6.24 5.43
CA MET A 1 -13.46 -4.81 5.83
C MET A 1 -13.99 -3.89 4.71
N PRO A 2 -15.30 -3.84 4.40
CA PRO A 2 -15.80 -3.05 3.26
C PRO A 2 -15.90 -1.54 3.54
N ARG A 3 -16.11 -1.14 4.80
CA ARG A 3 -16.45 0.24 5.17
C ARG A 3 -15.28 1.22 5.02
N PHE A 4 -14.05 0.78 5.30
CA PHE A 4 -12.88 1.66 5.23
C PHE A 4 -12.45 1.96 3.80
N LEU A 5 -12.65 1.03 2.86
CA LEU A 5 -12.28 1.23 1.46
C LEU A 5 -13.09 2.38 0.83
N GLU A 6 -14.41 2.38 1.04
CA GLU A 6 -15.28 3.43 0.50
C GLU A 6 -15.02 4.78 1.20
N PHE A 7 -14.76 4.78 2.51
CA PHE A 7 -14.31 5.97 3.22
C PHE A 7 -12.99 6.51 2.65
N PHE A 8 -12.00 5.64 2.42
CA PHE A 8 -10.69 6.02 1.90
C PHE A 8 -10.80 6.60 0.49
N LYS A 9 -11.61 6.00 -0.39
CA LYS A 9 -11.89 6.52 -1.74
C LYS A 9 -12.58 7.88 -1.72
N ALA A 10 -13.52 8.08 -0.80
CA ALA A 10 -14.23 9.36 -0.65
C ALA A 10 -13.39 10.44 0.05
N SER A 11 -12.25 10.07 0.64
CA SER A 11 -11.37 11.01 1.33
C SER A 11 -10.53 11.85 0.35
N GLY A 12 -10.02 12.99 0.82
CA GLY A 12 -9.07 13.83 0.08
C GLY A 12 -7.64 13.26 -0.01
N PHE A 13 -7.42 11.99 0.34
CA PHE A 13 -6.08 11.41 0.47
C PHE A 13 -5.24 11.59 -0.80
N ARG A 14 -5.79 11.28 -1.98
CA ARG A 14 -5.02 11.35 -3.23
C ARG A 14 -4.57 12.78 -3.54
N GLY A 15 -5.45 13.75 -3.33
CA GLY A 15 -5.13 15.17 -3.46
C GLY A 15 -4.01 15.60 -2.50
N GLY A 16 -4.09 15.20 -1.22
CA GLY A 16 -3.05 15.51 -0.23
C GLY A 16 -1.72 14.80 -0.47
N PHE A 17 -1.75 13.58 -1.04
CA PHE A 17 -0.56 12.86 -1.46
C PHE A 17 0.17 13.62 -2.57
N GLU A 18 -0.56 14.06 -3.60
CA GLU A 18 -0.02 14.79 -4.75
C GLU A 18 0.36 16.25 -4.47
N ASP A 19 -0.17 16.84 -3.39
CA ASP A 19 0.11 18.22 -3.02
C ASP A 19 1.55 18.40 -2.51
N LYS A 20 2.50 18.48 -3.45
CA LYS A 20 3.95 18.59 -3.22
C LYS A 20 4.56 19.73 -4.06
N GLY A 21 3.74 20.71 -4.46
CA GLY A 21 4.15 21.84 -5.30
C GLY A 21 4.84 21.38 -6.59
N ARG A 22 6.07 21.85 -6.82
CA ARG A 22 6.88 21.46 -7.99
C ARG A 22 7.15 19.96 -8.13
N PHE A 23 7.01 19.18 -7.05
CA PHE A 23 7.17 17.72 -7.08
C PHE A 23 5.86 16.98 -7.34
N LYS A 24 4.74 17.66 -7.57
CA LYS A 24 3.46 17.01 -7.88
C LYS A 24 3.59 16.05 -9.07
N ALA A 25 4.20 16.49 -10.16
CA ALA A 25 4.40 15.67 -11.36
C ALA A 25 5.22 14.41 -11.09
N PHE A 26 6.13 14.45 -10.10
CA PHE A 26 6.94 13.29 -9.74
C PHE A 26 6.10 12.19 -9.04
N VAL A 27 5.18 12.58 -8.17
CA VAL A 27 4.36 11.62 -7.39
C VAL A 27 3.05 11.24 -8.09
N GLN A 28 2.66 11.95 -9.15
CA GLN A 28 1.41 11.75 -9.85
C GLN A 28 1.27 10.34 -10.43
N ASP A 29 2.34 9.78 -10.98
CA ASP A 29 2.28 8.44 -11.59
C ASP A 29 2.59 7.31 -10.60
N ILE A 30 2.88 7.64 -9.33
CA ILE A 30 3.12 6.64 -8.28
C ILE A 30 1.78 6.09 -7.79
N PRO A 31 1.53 4.77 -7.93
CA PRO A 31 0.28 4.16 -7.49
C PRO A 31 0.23 4.04 -5.96
N VAL A 32 -0.97 4.12 -5.41
CA VAL A 32 -1.25 3.90 -3.99
C VAL A 32 -2.14 2.69 -3.86
N TYR A 33 -1.75 1.75 -2.99
CA TYR A 33 -2.49 0.52 -2.73
C TYR A 33 -2.91 0.44 -1.27
N LEU A 34 -4.15 0.01 -1.05
CA LEU A 34 -4.62 -0.41 0.27
C LEU A 34 -4.54 -1.94 0.33
N ILE A 35 -3.69 -2.47 1.20
CA ILE A 35 -3.59 -3.92 1.43
C ILE A 35 -4.82 -4.35 2.24
N VAL A 36 -5.72 -5.11 1.63
CA VAL A 36 -6.96 -5.63 2.25
C VAL A 36 -6.87 -7.11 2.64
N HIS A 37 -5.70 -7.73 2.48
CA HIS A 37 -5.46 -9.10 2.93
C HIS A 37 -5.68 -9.18 4.45
N ASP A 38 -6.33 -10.24 4.93
CA ASP A 38 -6.73 -10.32 6.34
C ASP A 38 -5.53 -10.49 7.29
N ASN A 39 -4.50 -11.23 6.85
CA ASN A 39 -3.32 -11.54 7.66
C ASN A 39 -1.99 -11.24 6.92
N PRO A 40 -1.73 -10.00 6.48
CA PRO A 40 -0.56 -9.66 5.68
C PRO A 40 0.73 -9.80 6.49
N GLY A 41 0.66 -9.61 7.81
CA GLY A 41 1.78 -9.84 8.73
C GLY A 41 2.20 -11.31 8.76
N LEU A 42 1.25 -12.24 8.92
CA LEU A 42 1.56 -13.68 8.90
C LEU A 42 2.10 -14.13 7.54
N LEU A 43 1.52 -13.62 6.45
CA LEU A 43 2.03 -13.85 5.10
C LEU A 43 3.49 -13.36 4.96
N GLY A 44 3.78 -12.15 5.44
CA GLY A 44 5.12 -11.56 5.43
C GLY A 44 6.12 -12.32 6.32
N SER A 45 5.71 -12.77 7.51
CA SER A 45 6.54 -13.59 8.39
C SER A 45 6.91 -14.92 7.75
N GLY A 46 5.95 -15.58 7.10
CA GLY A 46 6.20 -16.81 6.35
C GLY A 46 7.12 -16.58 5.15
N ALA A 47 6.91 -15.50 4.40
CA ALA A 47 7.77 -15.11 3.29
C ALA A 47 9.22 -14.88 3.76
N HIS A 48 9.41 -14.15 4.86
CA HIS A 48 10.72 -13.92 5.45
C HIS A 48 11.40 -15.23 5.89
N LEU A 49 10.68 -16.11 6.58
CA LEU A 49 11.24 -17.41 6.98
C LEU A 49 11.66 -18.26 5.78
N ARG A 50 10.85 -18.28 4.71
CA ARG A 50 11.19 -18.99 3.46
C ARG A 50 12.48 -18.46 2.82
N GLN A 51 12.68 -17.14 2.79
CA GLN A 51 13.93 -16.55 2.33
C GLN A 51 15.12 -16.95 3.19
N THR A 52 14.95 -16.92 4.52
CA THR A 52 15.99 -17.36 5.46
C THR A 52 16.35 -18.83 5.27
N LEU A 53 15.40 -19.67 4.83
CA LEU A 53 15.61 -21.08 4.49
C LEU A 53 16.10 -21.29 3.03
N GLY A 54 16.48 -20.22 2.33
CA GLY A 54 17.09 -20.27 1.00
C GLY A 54 16.10 -20.32 -0.17
N GLN A 55 14.82 -20.07 0.06
CA GLN A 55 13.83 -19.98 -1.03
C GLN A 55 13.81 -18.59 -1.66
N ILE A 56 13.69 -18.56 -3.00
CA ILE A 56 13.36 -17.34 -3.73
C ILE A 56 11.85 -17.08 -3.55
N LEU A 57 11.49 -15.84 -3.25
CA LEU A 57 10.09 -15.41 -3.16
C LEU A 57 9.50 -15.04 -4.52
#